data_AF-A0A6F9XNS5-F1
#
_entry.id   AF-A0A6F9XNS5-F1
#
_cell.length_a   1.000
_cell.length_b   1.000
_cell.length_c   1.000
_cell.angle_alpha   90.00
_cell.angle_beta   90.00
_cell.angle_gamma   90.00
#
_symmetry.space_group_name_H-M   'P 1'
#
loop_
_entity.id
_entity.type
_entity.pdbx_description
1 polymer ?
#
loop_
_entity_poly.entity_id
_entity_poly.type
_entity_poly.pdbx_seq_one_letter_code
_entity_poly.pdbx_strand_id
1 'polypeptide(L)' 'MYQSAFGLYEAKYLYKAKSMENGDEVVGALLGCSPFFYIATVEAMKEMCVDELNDGKVENLKLTRVLDWSIEKLK' A
#
# COMPACT_ATOMS: atom_id res chain seq x y z
N MET A 1 -14.54 -22.60 9.73
CA MET A 1 -13.21 -21.95 9.82
C MET A 1 -13.05 -21.11 8.57
N TYR A 2 -13.29 -19.80 8.65
CA TYR A 2 -13.01 -18.89 7.54
C TYR A 2 -11.51 -18.66 7.51
N GLN A 3 -10.81 -19.49 6.74
CA GLN A 3 -9.44 -19.21 6.34
C GLN A 3 -9.53 -18.01 5.40
N SER A 4 -9.25 -16.84 5.94
CA SER A 4 -9.32 -15.55 5.26
C SER A 4 -8.64 -15.67 3.89
N ALA A 5 -9.39 -15.38 2.82
CA ALA A 5 -8.94 -15.38 1.44
C ALA A 5 -7.80 -14.37 1.12
N PHE A 6 -7.22 -13.77 2.15
CA PHE A 6 -6.03 -12.92 2.12
C PHE A 6 -4.70 -13.70 2.08
N GLY A 7 -4.72 -15.02 2.27
CA GLY A 7 -3.49 -15.79 2.48
C GLY A 7 -2.64 -16.11 1.25
N LEU A 8 -3.18 -15.97 0.02
CA LEU A 8 -2.50 -16.48 -1.19
C LEU A 8 -2.61 -15.59 -2.44
N TYR A 9 -3.44 -14.55 -2.41
CA TYR A 9 -3.48 -13.57 -3.49
C TYR A 9 -2.43 -12.48 -3.26
N GLU A 10 -1.28 -12.69 -3.89
CA GLU A 10 -0.54 -11.65 -4.61
C GLU A 10 0.45 -10.73 -3.85
N ALA A 11 1.48 -11.33 -3.23
CA ALA A 11 2.76 -10.63 -3.02
C ALA A 11 3.31 -9.98 -4.32
N LYS A 12 2.85 -10.48 -5.49
CA LYS A 12 3.18 -10.00 -6.84
C LYS A 12 2.96 -8.49 -7.07
N TYR A 13 2.14 -7.81 -6.26
CA TYR A 13 1.89 -6.37 -6.40
C TYR A 13 2.32 -5.56 -5.19
N LEU A 14 2.98 -6.20 -4.21
CA LEU A 14 3.50 -5.53 -3.04
C LEU A 14 4.93 -5.05 -3.28
N TYR A 15 5.21 -3.91 -2.67
CA TYR A 15 6.52 -3.27 -2.66
C TYR A 15 6.91 -3.04 -1.20
N LYS A 16 8.21 -3.14 -0.93
CA LYS A 16 8.81 -2.63 0.30
C LYS A 16 9.61 -1.37 -0.03
N ALA A 17 9.63 -0.42 0.88
CA ALA A 17 10.44 0.79 0.77
C ALA A 17 10.65 1.41 2.16
N LYS A 18 11.55 2.39 2.25
CA LYS A 18 11.75 3.18 3.47
C LYS A 18 10.85 4.41 3.48
N SER A 19 10.13 4.58 4.58
CA SER A 19 9.34 5.78 4.87
C SER A 19 10.24 7.02 4.89
N MET A 20 9.79 8.11 4.28
CA MET A 20 10.46 9.40 4.40
C MET A 20 10.29 10.05 5.77
N GLU A 21 9.28 9.66 6.54
CA GLU A 21 8.97 10.26 7.85
C GLU A 21 10.02 9.89 8.90
N ASN A 22 10.37 8.60 8.96
CA ASN A 22 11.21 8.05 10.03
C ASN A 22 12.28 7.06 9.54
N GLY A 23 12.29 6.70 8.25
CA GLY A 23 13.24 5.76 7.68
C GLY A 23 12.88 4.28 7.87
N ASP A 24 11.74 3.98 8.50
CA ASP A 24 11.28 2.61 8.75
C ASP A 24 10.90 1.91 7.45
N GLU A 25 11.08 0.60 7.41
CA GLU A 25 10.63 -0.23 6.30
C GLU A 25 9.11 -0.40 6.35
N VAL A 26 8.44 -0.11 5.23
CA VAL A 26 7.00 -0.28 5.06
C VAL A 26 6.72 -1.15 3.85
N VAL A 27 5.62 -1.91 3.91
CA VAL A 27 5.18 -2.81 2.85
C VAL A 27 3.76 -2.48 2.42
N GLY A 28 3.52 -2.44 1.11
CA GLY A 28 2.18 -2.17 0.60
C GLY A 28 2.13 -1.99 -0.92
N ALA A 29 1.03 -1.42 -1.39
CA ALA A 29 0.84 -1.10 -2.80
C ALA A 29 1.55 0.22 -3.14
N LEU A 30 2.43 0.19 -4.15
CA LEU A 30 3.10 1.39 -4.64
C LEU A 30 2.13 2.24 -5.47
N LEU A 31 1.95 3.48 -5.06
CA LEU A 31 1.10 4.49 -5.68
C LEU A 31 1.95 5.73 -5.97
N GLY A 32 2.07 6.14 -7.22
CA GLY A 32 2.75 7.39 -7.54
C GLY A 32 3.28 7.46 -8.96
N CYS A 33 3.58 8.69 -9.36
CA CYS A 33 4.32 9.03 -10.56
C CYS A 33 5.37 10.08 -10.17
N SER A 34 6.53 10.04 -10.82
CA SER A 34 7.66 10.95 -10.54
C SER A 34 7.20 12.41 -10.40
N PRO A 35 7.66 13.18 -9.38
CA PRO A 35 8.84 12.93 -8.55
C PRO A 35 8.58 12.25 -7.20
N PHE A 36 7.33 11.89 -6.88
CA PHE A 36 6.98 11.36 -5.56
C PHE A 36 6.37 9.97 -5.63
N PHE A 37 6.86 9.10 -4.75
CA PHE A 37 6.34 7.75 -4.57
C PHE A 37 5.68 7.62 -3.20
N TYR A 38 4.54 6.94 -3.17
CA TYR A 38 3.80 6.62 -1.97
C TYR A 38 3.54 5.13 -1.90
N ILE A 39 3.43 4.60 -0.69
CA ILE A 39 2.95 3.26 -0.42
C ILE A 39 1.67 3.36 0.39
N ALA A 40 0.59 2.75 -0.11
CA ALA A 40 -0.56 2.40 0.71
C ALA A 40 -0.19 1.12 1.47
N THR A 41 0.13 1.26 2.76
CA THR A 41 0.56 0.11 3.57
C THR A 41 -0.55 -0.92 3.69
N VAL A 42 -0.18 -2.18 3.92
CA VAL A 42 -1.17 -3.26 4.11
C VAL A 42 -2.13 -2.94 5.25
N GLU A 43 -1.64 -2.30 6.32
CA GLU A 43 -2.44 -1.84 7.45
C GLU A 43 -3.42 -0.74 7.04
N ALA A 44 -2.95 0.29 6.33
CA ALA A 44 -3.80 1.39 5.88
C ALA A 44 -4.88 0.91 4.89
N MET A 45 -4.56 -0.06 4.05
CA MET A 45 -5.53 -0.67 3.11
C MET A 45 -6.61 -1.48 3.83
N LYS A 46 -6.34 -2.05 5.02
CA LYS A 46 -7.37 -2.74 5.82
C LYS A 46 -8.38 -1.77 6.43
N GLU A 47 -7.96 -0.54 6.69
CA GLU A 47 -8.82 0.53 7.23
C GLU A 47 -9.52 1.33 6.13
N MET A 48 -9.21 1.05 4.87
CA MET A 48 -9.80 1.71 3.71
C MET A 48 -11.29 1.36 3.59
N CYS A 49 -12.11 2.37 3.33
CA CYS A 49 -13.51 2.18 2.93
C CYS A 49 -13.66 2.57 1.45
N VAL A 50 -14.32 1.71 0.67
CA VAL A 50 -14.63 1.96 -0.74
C VAL A 50 -16.14 2.02 -0.89
N ASP A 51 -16.65 3.16 -1.33
CA ASP A 51 -18.06 3.32 -1.67
C ASP A 51 -18.29 2.93 -3.13
N GLU A 52 -18.62 1.66 -3.35
CA GLU A 52 -18.87 1.13 -4.69
C GLU A 52 -20.09 1.75 -5.37
N LEU A 53 -21.03 2.31 -4.62
CA LEU A 53 -22.23 2.96 -5.18
C LEU A 53 -21.98 4.40 -5.60
N ASN A 54 -20.83 4.97 -5.24
CA ASN A 54 -20.43 6.34 -5.51
C ASN A 54 -19.10 6.38 -6.26
N ASP A 55 -19.06 5.79 -7.45
CA ASP A 55 -17.91 5.74 -8.36
C ASP A 55 -16.62 5.17 -7.73
N GLY A 56 -16.75 4.32 -6.71
CA GLY A 56 -15.61 3.73 -6.01
C GLY A 56 -14.82 4.76 -5.19
N LYS A 57 -15.50 5.81 -4.68
CA LYS A 57 -14.86 6.81 -3.83
C LYS A 57 -14.18 6.14 -2.63
N VAL A 58 -12.90 6.43 -2.46
CA VAL A 58 -12.09 5.88 -1.37
C VAL A 58 -11.97 6.90 -0.25
N GLU A 59 -12.27 6.46 0.97
CA GLU A 59 -12.08 7.26 2.19
C GLU A 59 -11.13 6.54 3.15
N ASN A 60 -10.49 7.33 4.03
CA ASN A 60 -9.58 6.86 5.09
C ASN A 60 -8.30 6.14 4.64
N LEU A 61 -7.98 6.10 3.35
CA LEU A 61 -6.71 5.55 2.89
C LEU A 61 -5.54 6.50 3.22
N LYS A 62 -4.70 6.11 4.18
CA LYS A 62 -3.45 6.82 4.50
C LYS A 62 -2.32 6.35 3.58
N LEU A 63 -1.63 7.32 2.98
CA LEU A 63 -0.49 7.09 2.10
C LEU A 63 0.81 7.46 2.82
N THR A 64 1.79 6.56 2.78
CA THR A 64 3.12 6.80 3.33
C THR A 64 4.04 7.21 2.19
N ARG A 65 4.67 8.38 2.28
CA ARG A 65 5.65 8.81 1.30
C ARG A 65 6.96 8.04 1.50
N VAL A 66 7.56 7.56 0.42
CA VAL A 66 8.76 6.69 0.49
C VAL A 66 9.90 7.20 -0.37
N LEU A 67 11.11 6.75 -0.04
CA LEU A 67 12.32 7.05 -0.80
C LEU A 67 12.39 6.18 -2.06
N ASP A 68 12.51 6.82 -3.22
CA ASP A 68 12.52 6.18 -4.54
C ASP A 68 13.60 5.09 -4.68
N TRP A 69 14.81 5.38 -4.23
CA TRP A 69 15.97 4.48 -4.28
C TRP A 69 15.81 3.23 -3.40
N SER A 70 14.84 3.23 -2.48
CA SER A 70 14.60 2.13 -1.54
C SER A 70 13.50 1.17 -1.97
N ILE A 71 12.81 1.46 -3.09
CA ILE A 71 11.65 0.67 -3.55
C ILE A 71 12.11 -0.67 -4.13
N GLU A 72 11.64 -1.76 -3.51
CA GLU A 72 11.84 -3.13 -4.00
C GLU A 72 10.50 -3.86 -4.13
N LYS A 73 10.28 -4.49 -5.29
CA LYS A 73 9.11 -5.33 -5.52
C LYS A 73 9.28 -6.69 -4.82
N LEU A 74 8.28 -7.10 -4.03
CA LEU A 74 8.27 -8.41 -3.39
C LEU A 74 7.96 -9.51 -4.43
N LYS A 75 8.65 -10.65 -4.32
CA LYS A 75 8.53 -11.80 -5.23
C LYS A 75 7.69 -12.91 -4.63
#